data_AF-A0A4P6PJD6-F1
#
_entry.id   AF-A0A4P6PJD6-F1
#
_cell.length_a   1.000
_cell.length_b   1.000
_cell.length_c   1.000
_cell.angle_alpha   90.00
_cell.angle_beta   90.00
_cell.angle_gamma   90.00
#
_symmetry.space_group_name_H-M   'P 1'
#
loop_
_entity.id
_entity.type
_entity.pdbx_description
1 polymer ?
#
loop_
_entity_poly.entity_id
_entity_poly.type
_entity_poly.pdbx_seq_one_letter_code
_entity_poly.pdbx_strand_id
1 'polypeptide(L)'
;MQLKQNTDYALRILMYVARSKEPLVSSREISEFYDISYSHVVKTVNRLGKFGYLELKRGRYGGGIRLGKNPAEIDIGTVVRQFETNLDIVECFDEDRNQCTIAGGCRLKALFQDALGPSSMPWKEKLWPTSFRCRPPNKDLIMNTLINPNITVGNLVVRHPQLRQKLEELGIDYCCGGKRPLTEAVEAAGQHWPETEAALLAVLEQRPEMDSTDWSSAPLSELIDHIVNTHHVFTKEQLPRLDGLLEKVQIAHGEHHGEMLGKLRLAYTAIRTELESHLMKEEQILFPLIKATEAFINGSAPRPVSHCGSVVNPIRQMEVEHDDAGDELAVMRKLTGNYTLPDGACPTFEALYDGLAALENDLHQHIHLENNILFPKAVKQEAQANA
;
A
#
# COMPACT_ATOMS: atom_id res chain seq x y z
N MET A 1 -14.34 -10.11 -4.77
CA MET A 1 -14.31 -10.99 -5.96
C MET A 1 -14.50 -10.11 -7.19
N GLN A 2 -13.46 -9.93 -8.00
CA GLN A 2 -13.55 -9.16 -9.25
C GLN A 2 -13.33 -10.13 -10.43
N LEU A 3 -14.40 -10.46 -11.16
CA LEU A 3 -14.26 -11.08 -12.48
C LEU A 3 -13.92 -9.98 -13.49
N LYS A 4 -13.13 -10.29 -14.52
CA LYS A 4 -12.91 -9.38 -15.64
C LYS A 4 -14.25 -9.08 -16.30
N GLN A 5 -14.42 -7.85 -16.76
CA GLN A 5 -15.63 -7.36 -17.41
C GLN A 5 -16.07 -8.27 -18.58
N ASN A 6 -15.11 -8.85 -19.32
CA ASN A 6 -15.41 -9.79 -20.40
C ASN A 6 -16.02 -11.12 -19.93
N THR A 7 -15.68 -11.61 -18.74
CA THR A 7 -16.24 -12.85 -18.16
C THR A 7 -17.66 -12.61 -17.67
N ASP A 8 -17.91 -11.47 -17.01
CA ASP A 8 -19.26 -11.04 -16.65
C ASP A 8 -20.15 -10.92 -17.89
N TYR A 9 -19.65 -10.29 -18.96
CA TYR A 9 -20.38 -10.20 -20.24
C TYR A 9 -20.68 -11.57 -20.84
N ALA A 10 -19.73 -12.51 -20.80
CA ALA A 10 -19.94 -13.86 -21.32
C ALA A 10 -21.08 -14.58 -20.61
N LEU A 11 -21.11 -14.50 -19.26
CA LEU A 11 -22.16 -15.13 -18.45
C LEU A 11 -23.53 -14.48 -18.71
N ARG A 12 -23.61 -13.15 -18.71
CA ARG A 12 -24.85 -12.41 -18.98
C ARG A 12 -25.42 -12.74 -20.36
N ILE A 13 -24.57 -12.79 -21.38
CA ILE A 13 -24.97 -13.15 -22.75
C ILE A 13 -25.53 -14.58 -22.79
N LEU A 14 -24.86 -15.55 -22.17
CA LEU A 14 -25.36 -16.94 -22.11
C LEU A 14 -26.71 -17.02 -21.38
N MET A 15 -26.86 -16.32 -20.26
CA MET A 15 -28.12 -16.27 -19.51
C MET A 15 -29.25 -15.64 -20.31
N TYR A 16 -28.97 -14.56 -21.04
CA TYR A 16 -29.95 -13.89 -21.89
C TYR A 16 -30.43 -14.79 -23.02
N VAL A 17 -29.50 -15.39 -23.76
CA VAL A 17 -29.83 -16.28 -24.88
C VAL A 17 -30.55 -17.53 -24.37
N ALA A 18 -30.18 -18.07 -23.20
CA ALA A 18 -30.85 -19.22 -22.58
C ALA A 18 -32.29 -18.93 -22.14
N ARG A 19 -32.58 -17.70 -21.73
CA ARG A 19 -33.90 -17.26 -21.25
C ARG A 19 -34.81 -16.74 -22.36
N SER A 20 -34.24 -16.34 -23.50
CA SER A 20 -35.01 -15.78 -24.61
C SER A 20 -36.05 -16.78 -25.11
N LYS A 21 -37.27 -16.29 -25.35
CA LYS A 21 -38.33 -17.06 -26.02
C LYS A 21 -38.19 -17.04 -27.55
N GLU A 22 -37.36 -16.13 -28.07
CA GLU A 22 -37.10 -16.00 -29.49
C GLU A 22 -36.07 -17.04 -29.95
N PRO A 23 -36.25 -17.65 -31.13
CA PRO A 23 -35.35 -18.69 -31.64
C PRO A 23 -33.93 -18.16 -31.98
N LEU A 24 -33.80 -16.84 -32.20
CA LEU A 24 -32.54 -16.16 -32.49
C LEU A 24 -32.56 -14.77 -31.86
N VAL A 25 -31.46 -14.39 -31.21
CA VAL A 25 -31.27 -13.08 -30.57
C VAL A 25 -30.17 -12.31 -31.29
N SER A 26 -30.29 -10.99 -31.44
CA SER A 26 -29.26 -10.16 -32.06
C SER A 26 -28.29 -9.54 -31.03
N SER A 27 -27.06 -9.24 -31.47
CA SER A 27 -26.09 -8.50 -30.64
C SER A 27 -26.55 -7.09 -30.26
N ARG A 28 -27.45 -6.47 -31.04
CA ARG A 28 -27.98 -5.14 -30.75
C ARG A 28 -28.96 -5.16 -29.59
N GLU A 29 -29.88 -6.14 -29.58
CA GLU A 29 -30.81 -6.34 -28.47
C GLU A 29 -30.07 -6.61 -27.16
N ILE A 30 -29.02 -7.44 -27.19
CA ILE A 30 -28.18 -7.72 -26.01
C ILE A 30 -27.45 -6.45 -25.54
N SER A 31 -26.93 -5.66 -26.48
CA SER A 31 -26.23 -4.40 -26.20
C SER A 31 -27.16 -3.39 -25.51
N GLU A 32 -28.36 -3.20 -26.04
CA GLU A 32 -29.37 -2.30 -25.47
C GLU A 32 -29.91 -2.80 -24.13
N PHE A 33 -30.15 -4.11 -23.99
CA PHE A 33 -30.72 -4.68 -22.77
C PHE A 33 -29.78 -4.58 -21.56
N TYR A 34 -28.48 -4.80 -21.75
CA TYR A 34 -27.50 -4.76 -20.68
C TYR A 34 -26.70 -3.46 -20.60
N ASP A 35 -26.99 -2.49 -21.47
CA ASP A 35 -26.20 -1.26 -21.63
C ASP A 35 -24.70 -1.54 -21.83
N ILE A 36 -24.39 -2.53 -22.67
CA ILE A 36 -23.01 -2.92 -23.02
C ILE A 36 -22.72 -2.40 -24.42
N SER A 37 -21.54 -1.85 -24.66
CA SER A 37 -21.17 -1.41 -26.02
C SER A 37 -21.29 -2.54 -27.05
N TYR A 38 -21.84 -2.23 -28.21
CA TYR A 38 -22.03 -3.20 -29.29
C TYR A 38 -20.73 -3.91 -29.68
N SER A 39 -19.60 -3.20 -29.62
CA SER A 39 -18.27 -3.74 -29.91
C SER A 39 -17.83 -4.81 -28.88
N HIS A 40 -18.13 -4.62 -27.59
CA HIS A 40 -17.86 -5.62 -26.55
C HIS A 40 -18.77 -6.84 -26.70
N VAL A 41 -20.07 -6.64 -26.98
CA VAL A 41 -20.99 -7.76 -27.23
C VAL A 41 -20.52 -8.62 -28.41
N VAL A 42 -20.18 -8.00 -29.54
CA VAL A 42 -19.70 -8.73 -30.73
C VAL A 42 -18.42 -9.51 -30.45
N LYS A 43 -17.44 -8.92 -29.73
CA LYS A 43 -16.21 -9.62 -29.34
C LYS A 43 -16.49 -10.84 -28.46
N THR A 44 -17.35 -10.67 -27.45
CA THR A 44 -17.70 -11.73 -26.50
C THR A 44 -18.50 -12.85 -27.17
N VAL A 45 -19.48 -12.51 -28.02
CA VAL A 45 -20.27 -13.49 -28.81
C VAL A 45 -19.37 -14.31 -29.73
N ASN A 46 -18.44 -13.67 -30.44
CA ASN A 46 -17.51 -14.39 -31.31
C ASN A 46 -16.62 -15.36 -30.52
N ARG A 47 -16.16 -14.96 -29.33
CA ARG A 47 -15.35 -15.82 -28.46
C ARG A 47 -16.16 -16.99 -27.89
N LEU A 48 -17.39 -16.76 -27.44
CA LEU A 48 -18.31 -17.82 -27.02
C LEU A 48 -18.63 -18.79 -28.16
N GLY A 49 -18.75 -18.28 -29.39
CA GLY A 49 -18.91 -19.09 -30.59
C GLY A 49 -17.70 -19.98 -30.88
N LYS A 50 -16.47 -19.47 -30.71
CA LYS A 50 -15.24 -20.28 -30.85
C LYS A 50 -15.19 -21.46 -29.86
N PHE A 51 -15.72 -21.29 -28.65
CA PHE A 51 -15.81 -22.36 -27.65
C PHE A 51 -17.07 -23.24 -27.81
N GLY A 52 -17.90 -22.97 -28.82
CA GLY A 52 -19.11 -23.74 -29.13
C GLY A 52 -20.27 -23.53 -28.17
N TYR A 53 -20.24 -22.51 -27.30
CA TYR A 53 -21.39 -22.20 -26.43
C TYR A 53 -22.51 -21.49 -27.18
N LEU A 54 -22.17 -20.77 -28.25
CA LEU A 54 -23.13 -20.06 -29.11
C LEU A 54 -22.98 -20.52 -30.55
N GLU A 55 -24.12 -20.61 -31.25
CA GLU A 55 -24.16 -20.76 -32.70
C GLU A 55 -24.53 -19.42 -33.34
N LEU A 56 -23.70 -18.97 -34.27
CA LEU A 56 -23.88 -17.70 -34.98
C LEU A 56 -24.48 -17.98 -36.37
N LYS A 57 -25.73 -17.58 -36.59
CA LYS A 57 -26.39 -17.68 -37.90
C LYS A 57 -26.19 -16.39 -38.70
N ARG A 58 -25.79 -16.49 -39.96
CA ARG A 58 -25.63 -15.32 -40.85
C ARG A 58 -26.95 -14.92 -41.50
N GLY A 59 -27.22 -13.61 -41.61
CA GLY A 59 -28.43 -13.07 -42.23
C GLY A 59 -28.27 -11.61 -42.68
N ARG A 60 -29.06 -11.19 -43.69
CA ARG A 60 -28.91 -9.92 -44.45
C ARG A 60 -29.12 -8.64 -43.62
N TYR A 61 -29.74 -8.73 -42.44
CA TYR A 61 -30.04 -7.61 -41.53
C TYR A 61 -29.41 -7.74 -40.13
N GLY A 62 -28.37 -8.57 -40.01
CA GLY A 62 -27.77 -8.94 -38.73
C GLY A 62 -28.09 -10.39 -38.43
N GLY A 63 -27.04 -11.20 -38.36
CA GLY A 63 -27.15 -12.59 -37.95
C GLY A 63 -27.77 -12.76 -36.56
N GLY A 64 -28.29 -13.95 -36.29
CA GLY A 64 -28.89 -14.31 -35.01
C GLY A 64 -27.96 -15.20 -34.19
N ILE A 65 -28.11 -15.13 -32.87
CA ILE A 65 -27.37 -15.89 -31.88
C ILE A 65 -28.36 -16.83 -31.19
N ARG A 66 -27.97 -18.10 -31.05
CA ARG A 66 -28.64 -19.06 -30.17
C ARG A 66 -27.60 -19.87 -29.40
N LEU A 67 -28.04 -20.58 -28.37
CA LEU A 67 -27.15 -21.53 -27.68
C LEU A 67 -26.71 -22.64 -28.64
N GLY A 68 -25.41 -22.94 -28.61
CA GLY A 68 -24.79 -24.05 -29.34
C GLY A 68 -24.84 -25.38 -28.58
N LYS A 69 -25.25 -25.35 -27.30
CA LYS A 69 -25.37 -26.51 -26.39
C LYS A 69 -26.67 -26.44 -25.61
N ASN A 70 -27.12 -27.57 -25.07
CA ASN A 70 -28.20 -27.55 -24.08
C ASN A 70 -27.75 -26.73 -22.86
N PRO A 71 -28.55 -25.78 -22.33
CA PRO A 71 -28.19 -25.02 -21.14
C PRO A 71 -27.71 -25.89 -19.96
N ALA A 72 -28.28 -27.08 -19.80
CA ALA A 72 -27.91 -28.02 -18.73
C ALA A 72 -26.51 -28.62 -18.88
N GLU A 73 -25.90 -28.53 -20.07
CA GLU A 73 -24.56 -29.04 -20.39
C GLU A 73 -23.48 -27.94 -20.32
N ILE A 74 -23.88 -26.68 -20.05
CA ILE A 74 -22.96 -25.56 -19.97
C ILE A 74 -22.42 -25.45 -18.54
N ASP A 75 -21.21 -25.98 -18.34
CA ASP A 75 -20.45 -25.86 -17.10
C ASP A 75 -19.93 -24.43 -16.91
N ILE A 76 -20.54 -23.69 -15.97
CA ILE A 76 -20.19 -22.28 -15.71
C ILE A 76 -18.71 -22.14 -15.32
N GLY A 77 -18.16 -23.08 -14.54
CA GLY A 77 -16.75 -23.04 -14.13
C GLY A 77 -15.81 -23.11 -15.32
N THR A 78 -16.17 -23.88 -16.35
CA THR A 78 -15.41 -24.01 -17.59
C THR A 78 -15.50 -22.75 -18.45
N VAL A 79 -16.68 -22.11 -18.51
CA VAL A 79 -16.83 -20.80 -19.16
C VAL A 79 -15.94 -19.75 -18.47
N VAL A 80 -15.99 -19.68 -17.14
CA VAL A 80 -15.20 -18.73 -16.35
C VAL A 80 -13.70 -18.95 -16.56
N ARG A 81 -13.21 -20.20 -16.50
CA ARG A 81 -11.82 -20.58 -16.83
C ARG A 81 -11.37 -20.18 -18.23
N GLN A 82 -12.26 -20.23 -19.22
CA GLN A 82 -11.92 -19.91 -20.61
C GLN A 82 -11.94 -18.40 -20.91
N PHE A 83 -12.62 -17.62 -20.08
CA PHE A 83 -12.73 -16.16 -20.23
C PHE A 83 -11.76 -15.39 -19.31
N GLU A 84 -11.42 -15.97 -18.16
CA GLU A 84 -10.37 -15.49 -17.28
C GLU A 84 -8.99 -16.02 -17.69
N THR A 85 -7.99 -15.14 -17.72
CA THR A 85 -6.59 -15.54 -18.01
C THR A 85 -5.93 -16.12 -16.76
N ASN A 86 -6.26 -15.56 -15.60
CA ASN A 86 -5.86 -16.00 -14.26
C ASN A 86 -7.10 -15.97 -13.37
N LEU A 87 -7.34 -17.02 -12.59
CA LEU A 87 -8.49 -17.12 -11.67
C LEU A 87 -8.10 -16.68 -10.25
N ASP A 88 -7.56 -15.48 -10.15
CA ASP A 88 -7.22 -14.83 -8.88
C ASP A 88 -8.50 -14.24 -8.26
N ILE A 89 -9.48 -15.12 -8.00
CA ILE A 89 -10.83 -14.80 -7.51
C ILE A 89 -10.77 -14.08 -6.16
N VAL A 90 -9.74 -14.43 -5.38
CA VAL A 90 -9.40 -13.88 -4.07
C VAL A 90 -7.89 -13.66 -4.06
N GLU A 91 -7.43 -12.57 -3.46
CA GLU A 91 -6.02 -12.20 -3.34
C GLU A 91 -5.13 -13.36 -2.86
N CYS A 92 -5.66 -14.27 -2.05
CA CYS A 92 -4.92 -15.43 -1.57
C CYS A 92 -4.53 -16.49 -2.62
N PHE A 93 -5.00 -16.35 -3.86
CA PHE A 93 -4.66 -17.22 -5.00
C PHE A 93 -3.49 -16.71 -5.83
N ASP A 94 -3.12 -15.45 -5.63
CA ASP A 94 -2.05 -14.77 -6.35
C ASP A 94 -0.75 -14.91 -5.56
N GLU A 95 0.21 -15.71 -6.03
CA GLU A 95 1.44 -15.97 -5.27
C GLU A 95 2.28 -14.71 -5.03
N ASP A 96 2.19 -13.72 -5.91
CA ASP A 96 2.95 -12.47 -5.83
C ASP A 96 2.26 -11.41 -4.95
N ARG A 97 0.92 -11.49 -4.80
CA ARG A 97 0.11 -10.50 -4.04
C ARG A 97 -0.61 -11.05 -2.82
N ASN A 98 -0.49 -12.34 -2.53
CA ASN A 98 -1.18 -13.00 -1.42
C ASN A 98 -0.65 -12.51 -0.06
N GLN A 99 -1.49 -11.79 0.68
CA GLN A 99 -1.32 -11.27 2.04
C GLN A 99 -2.17 -12.04 3.05
N CYS A 100 -2.87 -13.10 2.64
CA CYS A 100 -3.72 -13.89 3.53
C CYS A 100 -2.88 -14.68 4.55
N THR A 101 -2.98 -14.26 5.81
CA THR A 101 -2.23 -14.81 6.95
C THR A 101 -2.44 -16.30 7.20
N ILE A 102 -3.56 -16.86 6.73
CA ILE A 102 -3.86 -18.28 6.87
C ILE A 102 -3.54 -19.09 5.62
N ALA A 103 -3.01 -18.51 4.53
CA ALA A 103 -2.90 -19.16 3.22
C ALA A 103 -2.19 -20.52 3.24
N GLY A 104 -1.13 -20.68 4.03
CA GLY A 104 -0.38 -21.95 4.16
C GLY A 104 -1.14 -23.09 4.85
N GLY A 105 -2.19 -22.78 5.63
CA GLY A 105 -3.06 -23.76 6.32
C GLY A 105 -4.55 -23.64 5.95
N CYS A 106 -4.89 -22.75 5.02
CA CYS A 106 -6.26 -22.40 4.69
C CYS A 106 -6.92 -23.53 3.89
N ARG A 107 -7.70 -24.36 4.57
CA ARG A 107 -8.49 -25.42 3.90
C ARG A 107 -9.55 -24.85 2.95
N LEU A 108 -9.95 -23.58 3.11
CA LEU A 108 -10.82 -22.89 2.15
C LEU A 108 -10.09 -22.61 0.83
N LYS A 109 -8.81 -22.19 0.87
CA LYS A 109 -7.98 -22.04 -0.34
C LYS A 109 -7.86 -23.37 -1.08
N ALA A 110 -7.60 -24.47 -0.37
CA ALA A 110 -7.57 -25.80 -0.97
C ALA A 110 -8.93 -26.22 -1.61
N LEU A 111 -10.06 -25.92 -0.94
CA LEU A 111 -11.39 -26.19 -1.48
C LEU A 111 -11.68 -25.37 -2.75
N PHE A 112 -11.27 -24.10 -2.77
CA PHE A 112 -11.41 -23.27 -3.97
C PHE A 112 -10.43 -23.71 -5.08
N GLN A 113 -9.19 -24.10 -4.77
CA GLN A 113 -8.27 -24.68 -5.76
C GLN A 113 -8.83 -25.97 -6.38
N ASP A 114 -9.44 -26.84 -5.57
CA ASP A 114 -10.12 -28.05 -6.03
C ASP A 114 -11.40 -27.74 -6.84
N ALA A 115 -12.14 -26.69 -6.48
CA ALA A 115 -13.29 -26.23 -7.26
C ALA A 115 -12.89 -25.59 -8.59
N LEU A 116 -11.72 -24.93 -8.64
CA LEU A 116 -11.19 -24.24 -9.82
C LEU A 116 -10.36 -25.16 -10.73
N GLY A 117 -9.87 -26.28 -10.22
CA GLY A 117 -9.14 -27.30 -10.98
C GLY A 117 -9.97 -28.00 -12.08
N PRO A 118 -9.33 -28.78 -12.96
CA PRO A 118 -10.02 -29.50 -14.03
C PRO A 118 -11.03 -30.50 -13.48
N SER A 119 -12.31 -30.27 -13.80
CA SER A 119 -13.47 -31.09 -13.42
C SER A 119 -13.31 -32.52 -13.94
N SER A 120 -12.93 -33.45 -13.06
CA SER A 120 -13.04 -34.90 -13.31
C SER A 120 -14.06 -35.59 -12.40
N MET A 121 -14.72 -34.86 -11.50
CA MET A 121 -15.68 -35.43 -10.54
C MET A 121 -16.99 -34.62 -10.48
N PRO A 122 -18.17 -35.25 -10.57
CA PRO A 122 -19.46 -34.58 -10.44
C PRO A 122 -19.65 -33.94 -9.06
N TRP A 123 -20.06 -32.68 -9.04
CA TRP A 123 -20.36 -31.85 -7.85
C TRP A 123 -21.23 -32.53 -6.80
N LYS A 124 -22.13 -33.44 -7.22
CA LYS A 124 -23.06 -34.17 -6.35
C LYS A 124 -22.39 -35.27 -5.51
N GLU A 125 -21.19 -35.69 -5.90
CA GLU A 125 -20.42 -36.74 -5.21
C GLU A 125 -19.32 -36.18 -4.30
N LYS A 126 -19.08 -34.85 -4.34
CA LYS A 126 -18.31 -34.13 -3.32
C LYS A 126 -19.14 -34.02 -2.04
N LEU A 127 -19.29 -35.12 -1.31
CA LEU A 127 -19.96 -35.13 -0.01
C LEU A 127 -19.24 -34.18 0.94
N TRP A 128 -19.99 -33.26 1.54
CA TRP A 128 -19.55 -32.44 2.67
C TRP A 128 -19.15 -33.38 3.82
N PRO A 129 -17.86 -33.50 4.21
CA PRO A 129 -17.49 -34.42 5.29
C PRO A 129 -18.22 -34.00 6.57
N THR A 130 -19.09 -34.88 7.09
CA THR A 130 -19.93 -34.62 8.27
C THR A 130 -19.14 -34.37 9.56
N SER A 131 -17.82 -34.52 9.52
CA SER A 131 -16.88 -34.09 10.55
C SER A 131 -16.20 -32.76 10.20
N PHE A 132 -16.97 -31.73 9.84
CA PHE A 132 -16.49 -30.34 9.85
C PHE A 132 -16.35 -29.87 11.30
N ARG A 133 -15.22 -30.18 11.93
CA ARG A 133 -14.70 -29.34 13.02
C ARG A 133 -13.60 -28.49 12.44
N CYS A 134 -13.92 -27.28 12.01
CA CYS A 134 -12.94 -26.21 12.14
C CYS A 134 -12.61 -26.17 13.63
N ARG A 135 -11.45 -26.68 14.04
CA ARG A 135 -10.87 -26.19 15.29
C ARG A 135 -10.72 -24.70 15.04
N PRO A 136 -11.42 -23.82 15.76
CA PRO A 136 -11.08 -22.42 15.67
C PRO A 136 -9.58 -22.36 15.95
N PRO A 137 -8.78 -21.74 15.07
CA PRO A 137 -7.43 -21.41 15.48
C PRO A 137 -7.59 -20.63 16.77
N ASN A 138 -6.92 -21.07 17.82
CA ASN A 138 -6.94 -20.38 19.09
C ASN A 138 -6.66 -18.90 18.79
N LYS A 139 -7.60 -18.00 19.08
CA LYS A 139 -7.51 -16.58 18.70
C LYS A 139 -6.22 -15.94 19.21
N ASP A 140 -5.69 -16.50 20.29
CA ASP A 140 -4.46 -16.06 20.95
C ASP A 140 -3.16 -16.57 20.28
N LEU A 141 -3.23 -17.53 19.35
CA LEU A 141 -2.06 -18.24 18.81
C LEU A 141 -1.76 -17.98 17.31
N ILE A 142 -2.64 -17.28 16.59
CA ILE A 142 -2.40 -16.92 15.16
C ILE A 142 -2.29 -15.41 14.93
N MET A 143 -2.81 -14.57 15.84
CA MET A 143 -2.62 -13.12 15.68
C MET A 143 -1.20 -12.62 15.99
N ASN A 144 -0.35 -13.44 16.62
CA ASN A 144 0.88 -12.95 17.26
C ASN A 144 2.21 -13.66 16.90
N THR A 145 2.31 -14.54 15.88
CA THR A 145 3.51 -15.43 15.85
C THR A 145 4.25 -15.58 14.52
N LEU A 146 3.85 -14.92 13.44
CA LEU A 146 4.66 -14.91 12.21
C LEU A 146 4.59 -13.54 11.54
N ILE A 147 5.71 -12.81 11.56
CA ILE A 147 5.88 -11.60 10.78
C ILE A 147 6.18 -12.05 9.35
N ASN A 148 5.36 -11.64 8.37
CA ASN A 148 5.61 -12.02 6.98
C ASN A 148 6.95 -11.41 6.52
N PRO A 149 7.99 -12.20 6.19
CA PRO A 149 9.30 -11.68 5.77
C PRO A 149 9.26 -10.82 4.50
N ASN A 150 8.27 -11.06 3.64
CA ASN A 150 8.10 -10.37 2.37
C ASN A 150 7.18 -9.14 2.46
N ILE A 151 6.61 -8.84 3.64
CA ILE A 151 5.88 -7.57 3.81
C ILE A 151 6.86 -6.42 3.62
N THR A 152 6.43 -5.32 3.02
CA THR A 152 7.28 -4.13 3.01
C THR A 152 7.36 -3.54 4.41
N VAL A 153 8.50 -2.95 4.79
CA VAL A 153 8.68 -2.39 6.14
C VAL A 153 7.64 -1.31 6.45
N GLY A 154 7.31 -0.47 5.46
CA GLY A 154 6.28 0.55 5.58
C GLY A 154 4.91 -0.05 5.89
N ASN A 155 4.52 -1.13 5.21
CA ASN A 155 3.25 -1.82 5.46
C ASN A 155 3.24 -2.53 6.83
N LEU A 156 4.39 -3.01 7.31
CA LEU A 156 4.51 -3.55 8.66
C LEU A 156 4.20 -2.47 9.69
N VAL A 157 4.79 -1.29 9.55
CA VAL A 157 4.60 -0.18 10.49
C VAL A 157 3.18 0.39 10.44
N VAL A 158 2.57 0.48 9.25
CA VAL A 158 1.15 0.87 9.14
C VAL A 158 0.24 -0.09 9.93
N ARG A 159 0.54 -1.40 9.92
CA ARG A 159 -0.25 -2.41 10.64
C ARG A 159 0.08 -2.48 12.13
N HIS A 160 1.33 -2.18 12.48
CA HIS A 160 1.84 -2.29 13.84
C HIS A 160 2.66 -1.04 14.20
N PRO A 161 2.01 0.12 14.45
CA PRO A 161 2.70 1.37 14.75
C PRO A 161 3.63 1.29 15.97
N GLN A 162 3.38 0.36 16.89
CA GLN A 162 4.22 0.07 18.06
C GLN A 162 5.60 -0.52 17.70
N LEU A 163 5.81 -1.00 16.46
CA LEU A 163 7.11 -1.54 16.03
C LEU A 163 8.13 -0.47 15.64
N ARG A 164 7.71 0.80 15.45
CA ARG A 164 8.59 1.89 14.98
C ARG A 164 9.85 2.03 15.82
N GLN A 165 9.68 2.25 17.12
CA GLN A 165 10.80 2.41 18.05
C GLN A 165 11.76 1.21 17.97
N LYS A 166 11.23 -0.01 17.83
CA LYS A 166 12.07 -1.19 17.74
C LYS A 166 12.84 -1.29 16.42
N LEU A 167 12.22 -0.88 15.32
CA LEU A 167 12.89 -0.82 14.01
C LEU A 167 14.00 0.24 14.01
N GLU A 168 13.80 1.38 14.67
CA GLU A 168 14.82 2.42 14.84
C GLU A 168 16.03 1.92 15.63
N GLU A 169 15.80 1.25 16.76
CA GLU A 169 16.86 0.62 17.57
C GLU A 169 17.69 -0.38 16.76
N LEU A 170 17.06 -1.06 15.81
CA LEU A 170 17.70 -2.05 14.94
C LEU A 170 18.35 -1.41 13.69
N GLY A 171 18.17 -0.11 13.46
CA GLY A 171 18.65 0.59 12.27
C GLY A 171 17.91 0.21 10.98
N ILE A 172 16.67 -0.28 11.08
CA ILE A 172 15.86 -0.71 9.93
C ILE A 172 15.04 0.49 9.43
N ASP A 173 15.36 0.95 8.22
CA ASP A 173 14.67 2.05 7.55
C ASP A 173 13.24 1.66 7.13
N TYR A 174 12.25 2.25 7.82
CA TYR A 174 10.82 2.06 7.56
C TYR A 174 10.15 3.29 6.92
N CYS A 175 10.87 4.40 6.77
CA CYS A 175 10.35 5.68 6.30
C CYS A 175 10.60 5.82 4.78
N CYS A 176 11.84 6.11 4.38
CA CYS A 176 12.25 6.26 2.98
C CYS A 176 12.31 4.89 2.30
N GLY A 177 12.96 3.92 2.95
CA GLY A 177 13.05 2.52 2.54
C GLY A 177 11.78 1.70 2.76
N GLY A 178 10.65 2.31 3.14
CA GLY A 178 9.41 1.60 3.52
C GLY A 178 8.81 0.69 2.44
N LYS A 179 9.20 0.87 1.16
CA LYS A 179 8.79 0.01 0.04
C LYS A 179 9.60 -1.30 -0.06
N ARG A 180 10.75 -1.40 0.62
CA ARG A 180 11.62 -2.58 0.62
C ARG A 180 10.98 -3.74 1.40
N PRO A 181 11.09 -5.00 0.92
CA PRO A 181 10.74 -6.17 1.72
C PRO A 181 11.48 -6.20 3.06
N LEU A 182 10.82 -6.66 4.10
CA LEU A 182 11.36 -6.62 5.46
C LEU A 182 12.67 -7.40 5.58
N THR A 183 12.80 -8.57 4.96
CA THR A 183 14.07 -9.32 4.96
C THR A 183 15.23 -8.58 4.33
N GLU A 184 14.98 -7.88 3.22
CA GLU A 184 16.03 -7.07 2.57
C GLU A 184 16.39 -5.84 3.42
N ALA A 185 15.43 -5.25 4.12
CA ALA A 185 15.69 -4.15 5.04
C ALA A 185 16.48 -4.58 6.28
N VAL A 186 16.19 -5.77 6.81
CA VAL A 186 16.94 -6.42 7.90
C VAL A 186 18.40 -6.66 7.46
N GLU A 187 18.60 -7.25 6.28
CA GLU A 187 19.94 -7.50 5.75
C GLU A 187 20.72 -6.20 5.52
N ALA A 188 20.07 -5.18 4.93
CA ALA A 188 20.68 -3.87 4.71
C ALA A 188 21.07 -3.15 6.01
N ALA A 189 20.34 -3.38 7.10
CA ALA A 189 20.67 -2.87 8.43
C ALA A 189 21.79 -3.67 9.12
N GLY A 190 22.33 -4.71 8.47
CA GLY A 190 23.33 -5.61 9.07
C GLY A 190 22.77 -6.50 10.16
N GLN A 191 21.44 -6.67 10.21
CA GLN A 191 20.74 -7.51 11.19
C GLN A 191 20.50 -8.92 10.61
N HIS A 192 20.14 -9.87 11.47
CA HIS A 192 19.88 -11.25 11.09
C HIS A 192 18.43 -11.64 11.39
N TRP A 193 17.76 -12.29 10.43
CA TRP A 193 16.30 -12.44 10.42
C TRP A 193 15.72 -13.12 11.68
N PRO A 194 16.20 -14.28 12.14
CA PRO A 194 15.72 -14.92 13.37
C PRO A 194 15.73 -14.01 14.61
N GLU A 195 16.81 -13.24 14.80
CA GLU A 195 16.97 -12.34 15.94
C GLU A 195 16.05 -11.12 15.82
N THR A 196 15.94 -10.55 14.62
CA THR A 196 15.03 -9.44 14.34
C THR A 196 13.57 -9.87 14.50
N GLU A 197 13.18 -11.02 13.95
CA GLU A 197 11.84 -11.57 14.06
C GLU A 197 11.47 -11.77 15.53
N ALA A 198 12.35 -12.38 16.33
CA ALA A 198 12.12 -12.55 17.77
C ALA A 198 11.97 -11.20 18.50
N ALA A 199 12.80 -10.20 18.16
CA ALA A 199 12.75 -8.88 18.76
C ALA A 199 11.45 -8.12 18.43
N LEU A 200 10.97 -8.21 17.18
CA LEU A 200 9.71 -7.59 16.76
C LEU A 200 8.50 -8.31 17.38
N LEU A 201 8.52 -9.65 17.41
CA LEU A 201 7.46 -10.44 18.06
C LEU A 201 7.35 -10.10 19.55
N ALA A 202 8.47 -9.92 20.25
CA ALA A 202 8.47 -9.52 21.66
C ALA A 202 7.78 -8.17 21.92
N VAL A 203 7.77 -7.26 20.93
CA VAL A 203 7.02 -5.99 21.01
C VAL A 203 5.55 -6.21 20.70
N LEU A 204 5.21 -7.06 19.73
CA LEU A 204 3.81 -7.39 19.40
C LEU A 204 3.09 -8.18 20.51
N GLU A 205 3.84 -8.94 21.32
CA GLU A 205 3.30 -9.63 22.49
C GLU A 205 2.96 -8.68 23.66
N GLN A 206 3.55 -7.48 23.67
CA GLN A 206 3.21 -6.46 24.66
C GLN A 206 1.85 -5.86 24.31
N ARG A 207 0.99 -5.70 25.33
CA ARG A 207 -0.33 -5.09 25.17
C ARG A 207 -0.13 -3.69 24.58
N PRO A 208 -0.75 -3.36 23.43
CA PRO A 208 -0.58 -2.04 22.84
C PRO A 208 -1.09 -0.98 23.82
N GLU A 209 -0.32 0.09 24.01
CA GLU A 209 -0.89 1.33 24.52
C GLU A 209 -1.99 1.77 23.56
N MET A 210 -3.18 1.97 24.11
CA MET A 210 -4.44 1.98 23.38
C MET A 210 -4.73 3.30 22.62
N ASP A 211 -3.75 4.20 22.53
CA ASP A 211 -3.95 5.61 22.21
C ASP A 211 -3.34 6.08 20.88
N SER A 212 -2.88 5.18 19.99
CA SER A 212 -2.42 5.62 18.66
C SER A 212 -3.60 5.73 17.68
N THR A 213 -3.84 6.93 17.15
CA THR A 213 -4.78 7.15 16.04
C THR A 213 -4.43 6.27 14.84
N ASP A 214 -5.41 5.55 14.29
CA ASP A 214 -5.24 4.81 13.05
C ASP A 214 -5.31 5.75 11.83
N TRP A 215 -4.16 6.30 11.46
CA TRP A 215 -4.01 7.18 10.30
C TRP A 215 -4.35 6.51 8.96
N SER A 216 -4.34 5.18 8.89
CA SER A 216 -4.70 4.46 7.68
C SER A 216 -6.18 4.64 7.33
N SER A 217 -7.04 4.79 8.35
CA SER A 217 -8.49 4.98 8.19
C SER A 217 -8.95 6.44 8.27
N ALA A 218 -8.15 7.35 8.84
CA ALA A 218 -8.49 8.76 8.99
C ALA A 218 -8.67 9.51 7.64
N PRO A 219 -9.47 10.58 7.59
CA PRO A 219 -9.49 11.52 6.47
C PRO A 219 -8.09 12.09 6.15
N LEU A 220 -7.82 12.38 4.89
CA LEU A 220 -6.53 12.97 4.48
C LEU A 220 -6.35 14.38 5.01
N SER A 221 -7.42 15.17 5.09
CA SER A 221 -7.38 16.50 5.70
C SER A 221 -6.93 16.44 7.16
N GLU A 222 -7.45 15.49 7.95
CA GLU A 222 -7.05 15.30 9.36
C GLU A 222 -5.59 14.83 9.49
N LEU A 223 -5.16 13.89 8.64
CA LEU A 223 -3.75 13.45 8.62
C LEU A 223 -2.80 14.60 8.26
N ILE A 224 -3.15 15.42 7.26
CA ILE A 224 -2.38 16.61 6.89
C ILE A 224 -2.34 17.59 8.06
N ASP A 225 -3.48 17.85 8.73
CA ASP A 225 -3.50 18.75 9.89
C ASP A 225 -2.62 18.22 11.02
N HIS A 226 -2.58 16.90 11.24
CA HIS A 226 -1.67 16.31 12.20
C HIS A 226 -0.20 16.50 11.82
N ILE A 227 0.17 16.20 10.57
CA ILE A 227 1.54 16.35 10.05
C ILE A 227 2.00 17.81 10.22
N VAL A 228 1.19 18.78 9.79
CA VAL A 228 1.55 20.20 9.91
C VAL A 228 1.65 20.63 11.38
N ASN A 229 0.65 20.32 12.21
CA ASN A 229 0.61 20.83 13.59
C ASN A 229 1.54 20.09 14.55
N THR A 230 2.05 18.92 14.16
CA THR A 230 2.95 18.11 14.99
C THR A 230 4.36 18.19 14.46
N HIS A 231 4.60 17.68 13.25
CA HIS A 231 5.93 17.49 12.69
C HIS A 231 6.50 18.78 12.08
N HIS A 232 5.71 19.53 11.31
CA HIS A 232 6.21 20.76 10.68
C HIS A 232 6.45 21.86 11.73
N VAL A 233 5.55 22.01 12.69
CA VAL A 233 5.74 22.93 13.82
C VAL A 233 6.99 22.56 14.61
N PHE A 234 7.14 21.29 15.00
CA PHE A 234 8.32 20.83 15.71
C PHE A 234 9.61 21.11 14.93
N THR A 235 9.66 20.75 13.65
CA THR A 235 10.83 20.96 12.79
C THR A 235 11.18 22.46 12.70
N LYS A 236 10.20 23.32 12.42
CA LYS A 236 10.41 24.78 12.34
C LYS A 236 10.92 25.39 13.64
N GLU A 237 10.53 24.84 14.79
CA GLU A 237 11.03 25.26 16.11
C GLU A 237 12.42 24.68 16.44
N GLN A 238 12.70 23.44 16.07
CA GLN A 238 13.98 22.79 16.35
C GLN A 238 15.13 23.36 15.51
N LEU A 239 14.92 23.66 14.23
CA LEU A 239 16.01 24.09 13.34
C LEU A 239 16.75 25.35 13.86
N PRO A 240 16.09 26.47 14.24
CA PRO A 240 16.80 27.62 14.81
C PRO A 240 17.49 27.33 16.15
N ARG A 241 16.90 26.45 16.97
CA ARG A 241 17.50 26.04 18.25
C ARG A 241 18.79 25.25 18.02
N LEU A 242 18.77 24.32 17.07
CA LEU A 242 19.91 23.48 16.71
C LEU A 242 21.05 24.31 16.08
N ASP A 243 20.74 25.32 15.27
CA ASP A 243 21.76 26.25 14.77
C ASP A 243 22.56 26.88 15.92
N GLY A 244 21.84 27.41 16.91
CA GLY A 244 22.45 28.11 18.04
C GLY A 244 23.23 27.16 18.97
N LEU A 245 22.77 25.91 19.13
CA LEU A 245 23.50 24.89 19.88
C LEU A 245 24.78 24.46 19.15
N LEU A 246 24.68 24.18 17.85
CA LEU A 246 25.80 23.75 17.04
C LEU A 246 26.89 24.82 16.97
N GLU A 247 26.51 26.10 16.80
CA GLU A 247 27.46 27.21 16.82
C GLU A 247 28.19 27.30 18.17
N LYS A 248 27.47 27.23 19.30
CA LYS A 248 28.09 27.27 20.64
C LYS A 248 29.03 26.10 20.88
N VAL A 249 28.63 24.89 20.47
CA VAL A 249 29.47 23.69 20.60
C VAL A 249 30.73 23.80 19.76
N GLN A 250 30.63 24.31 18.52
CA GLN A 250 31.79 24.55 17.67
C GLN A 250 32.77 25.55 18.27
N ILE A 251 32.27 26.65 18.86
CA ILE A 251 33.12 27.65 19.52
C ILE A 251 33.84 27.04 20.73
N ALA A 252 33.13 26.28 21.56
CA ALA A 252 33.66 25.76 22.82
C ALA A 252 34.55 24.51 22.65
N HIS A 253 34.27 23.67 21.65
CA HIS A 253 34.90 22.35 21.47
C HIS A 253 35.65 22.18 20.16
N GLY A 254 35.79 23.23 19.34
CA GLY A 254 36.44 23.16 18.03
C GLY A 254 37.91 22.73 18.08
N GLU A 255 38.64 22.99 19.16
CA GLU A 255 40.04 22.57 19.30
C GLU A 255 40.17 21.04 19.41
N HIS A 256 39.26 20.38 20.11
CA HIS A 256 39.31 18.93 20.35
C HIS A 256 38.48 18.12 19.34
N HIS A 257 37.37 18.68 18.86
CA HIS A 257 36.37 17.96 18.04
C HIS A 257 36.09 18.63 16.70
N GLY A 258 36.93 19.59 16.27
CA GLY A 258 36.65 20.49 15.16
C GLY A 258 36.41 19.83 13.80
N GLU A 259 37.13 18.76 13.45
CA GLU A 259 36.93 18.07 12.17
C GLU A 259 35.54 17.40 12.10
N MET A 260 35.16 16.67 13.15
CA MET A 260 33.85 16.03 13.25
C MET A 260 32.74 17.08 13.27
N LEU A 261 32.87 18.13 14.09
CA LEU A 261 31.87 19.19 14.19
C LEU A 261 31.74 20.01 12.89
N GLY A 262 32.82 20.14 12.12
CA GLY A 262 32.80 20.77 10.80
C GLY A 262 31.99 19.94 9.80
N LYS A 263 32.24 18.62 9.74
CA LYS A 263 31.48 17.68 8.90
C LYS A 263 30.00 17.62 9.31
N LEU A 264 29.72 17.57 10.62
CA LEU A 264 28.36 17.58 11.15
C LEU A 264 27.61 18.84 10.74
N ARG A 265 28.27 20.01 10.77
CA ARG A 265 27.65 21.26 10.31
C ARG A 265 27.33 21.27 8.83
N LEU A 266 28.17 20.68 7.99
CA LEU A 266 27.88 20.56 6.56
C LEU A 266 26.63 19.73 6.31
N ALA A 267 26.57 18.52 6.87
CA ALA A 267 25.40 17.63 6.75
C ALA A 267 24.12 18.28 7.31
N TYR A 268 24.20 18.86 8.51
CA TYR A 268 23.07 19.56 9.13
C TYR A 268 22.61 20.78 8.31
N THR A 269 23.52 21.52 7.68
CA THR A 269 23.15 22.66 6.84
C THR A 269 22.45 22.20 5.56
N ALA A 270 22.87 21.07 4.97
CA ALA A 270 22.22 20.49 3.80
C ALA A 270 20.75 20.15 4.10
N ILE A 271 20.51 19.32 5.13
CA ILE A 271 19.15 18.93 5.50
C ILE A 271 18.28 20.12 5.92
N ARG A 272 18.83 21.07 6.69
CA ARG A 272 18.12 22.29 7.07
C ARG A 272 17.63 23.07 5.84
N THR A 273 18.52 23.29 4.87
CA THR A 273 18.20 24.07 3.67
C THR A 273 17.11 23.40 2.84
N GLU A 274 17.17 22.08 2.72
CA GLU A 274 16.17 21.30 2.00
C GLU A 274 14.82 21.34 2.70
N LEU A 275 14.79 21.06 4.01
CA LEU A 275 13.56 21.06 4.83
C LEU A 275 12.83 22.41 4.78
N GLU A 276 13.52 23.54 4.84
CA GLU A 276 12.87 24.87 4.74
C GLU A 276 12.05 25.00 3.44
N SER A 277 12.62 24.60 2.30
CA SER A 277 11.93 24.65 1.01
C SER A 277 10.88 23.54 0.86
N HIS A 278 11.16 22.36 1.41
CA HIS A 278 10.34 21.17 1.37
C HIS A 278 8.98 21.42 2.04
N LEU A 279 8.99 21.82 3.31
CA LEU A 279 7.77 22.07 4.09
C LEU A 279 6.90 23.16 3.43
N MET A 280 7.53 24.16 2.79
CA MET A 280 6.80 25.19 2.03
C MET A 280 6.06 24.62 0.81
N LYS A 281 6.70 23.73 0.03
CA LYS A 281 6.06 23.09 -1.13
C LYS A 281 4.88 22.23 -0.66
N GLU A 282 5.02 21.54 0.46
CA GLU A 282 3.93 20.75 1.00
C GLU A 282 2.76 21.62 1.45
N GLU A 283 3.01 22.58 2.35
CA GLU A 283 1.97 23.40 2.96
C GLU A 283 1.27 24.34 1.98
N GLN A 284 2.00 24.87 0.99
CA GLN A 284 1.45 25.87 0.05
C GLN A 284 0.89 25.25 -1.22
N ILE A 285 1.34 24.05 -1.59
CA ILE A 285 1.06 23.47 -2.90
C ILE A 285 0.43 22.08 -2.79
N LEU A 286 1.14 21.10 -2.24
CA LEU A 286 0.70 19.70 -2.26
C LEU A 286 -0.49 19.44 -1.34
N PHE A 287 -0.39 19.83 -0.07
CA PHE A 287 -1.44 19.60 0.93
C PHE A 287 -2.75 20.32 0.61
N PRO A 288 -2.75 21.60 0.17
CA PRO A 288 -3.98 22.25 -0.30
C PRO A 288 -4.64 21.51 -1.47
N LEU A 289 -3.85 20.98 -2.42
CA LEU A 289 -4.37 20.21 -3.53
C LEU A 289 -5.03 18.90 -3.06
N ILE A 290 -4.39 18.18 -2.14
CA ILE A 290 -4.94 16.93 -1.57
C ILE A 290 -6.25 17.21 -0.82
N LYS A 291 -6.28 18.23 0.06
CA LYS A 291 -7.48 18.64 0.80
C LYS A 291 -8.62 19.06 -0.12
N ALA A 292 -8.31 19.85 -1.16
CA ALA A 292 -9.32 20.29 -2.12
C ALA A 292 -9.89 19.12 -2.95
N THR A 293 -9.05 18.13 -3.27
CA THR A 293 -9.50 16.89 -3.94
C THR A 293 -10.42 16.07 -3.04
N GLU A 294 -10.13 15.99 -1.73
CA GLU A 294 -10.96 15.27 -0.76
C GLU A 294 -12.33 15.94 -0.62
N ALA A 295 -12.33 17.26 -0.47
CA ALA A 295 -13.55 18.06 -0.40
C ALA A 295 -14.41 17.93 -1.68
N PHE A 296 -13.80 17.84 -2.86
CA PHE A 296 -14.52 17.60 -4.11
C PHE A 296 -15.19 16.22 -4.15
N ILE A 297 -14.48 15.16 -3.79
CA ILE A 297 -15.03 13.79 -3.75
C ILE A 297 -16.19 13.69 -2.75
N ASN A 298 -16.07 14.38 -1.62
CA ASN A 298 -17.11 14.45 -0.61
C ASN A 298 -18.28 15.39 -0.99
N GLY A 299 -18.28 15.97 -2.20
CA GLY A 299 -19.33 16.88 -2.68
C GLY A 299 -19.40 18.22 -1.93
N SER A 300 -18.35 18.56 -1.18
CA SER A 300 -18.29 19.75 -0.32
C SER A 300 -17.59 20.95 -0.97
N ALA A 301 -16.91 20.74 -2.09
CA ALA A 301 -16.18 21.78 -2.85
C ALA A 301 -16.21 21.50 -4.37
N PRO A 302 -15.98 22.52 -5.22
CA PRO A 302 -15.79 22.30 -6.66
C PRO A 302 -14.47 21.56 -6.96
N ARG A 303 -14.35 21.01 -8.18
CA ARG A 303 -13.14 20.33 -8.62
C ARG A 303 -11.92 21.26 -8.55
N PRO A 304 -10.81 20.84 -7.91
CA PRO A 304 -9.63 21.69 -7.80
C PRO A 304 -8.94 21.89 -9.14
N VAL A 305 -8.30 23.05 -9.32
CA VAL A 305 -7.41 23.31 -10.44
C VAL A 305 -6.01 22.78 -10.08
N SER A 306 -5.56 21.77 -10.80
CA SER A 306 -4.19 21.25 -10.66
C SER A 306 -3.24 22.04 -11.56
N HIS A 307 -2.37 22.86 -10.96
CA HIS A 307 -1.33 23.60 -11.68
C HIS A 307 -0.18 22.67 -12.15
N CYS A 308 -0.07 21.48 -11.56
CA CYS A 308 0.95 20.47 -11.85
C CYS A 308 0.41 19.26 -12.65
N GLY A 309 -0.84 19.34 -13.11
CA GLY A 309 -1.53 18.27 -13.85
C GLY A 309 -2.04 17.17 -12.93
N SER A 310 -1.13 16.41 -12.31
CA SER A 310 -1.45 15.31 -11.38
C SER A 310 -0.69 15.45 -10.07
N VAL A 311 -1.32 15.06 -8.96
CA VAL A 311 -0.72 14.97 -7.61
C VAL A 311 0.50 14.04 -7.57
N VAL A 312 0.60 13.08 -8.50
CA VAL A 312 1.75 12.18 -8.61
C VAL A 312 3.06 12.93 -8.87
N ASN A 313 3.01 14.03 -9.63
CA ASN A 313 4.22 14.78 -9.99
C ASN A 313 4.89 15.44 -8.77
N PRO A 314 4.20 16.26 -7.96
CA PRO A 314 4.79 16.80 -6.73
C PRO A 314 5.12 15.70 -5.72
N ILE A 315 4.31 14.64 -5.58
CA ILE A 315 4.62 13.51 -4.67
C ILE A 315 5.97 12.87 -5.00
N ARG A 316 6.25 12.59 -6.28
CA ARG A 316 7.55 12.01 -6.68
C ARG A 316 8.73 12.91 -6.29
N GLN A 317 8.57 14.22 -6.40
CA GLN A 317 9.60 15.16 -5.99
C GLN A 317 9.78 15.15 -4.47
N MET A 318 8.70 15.04 -3.68
CA MET A 318 8.81 14.94 -2.22
C MET A 318 9.49 13.63 -1.81
N GLU A 319 9.13 12.50 -2.44
CA GLU A 319 9.76 11.19 -2.16
C GLU A 319 11.28 11.21 -2.44
N VAL A 320 11.76 11.89 -3.48
CA VAL A 320 13.20 12.05 -3.75
C VAL A 320 13.87 12.87 -2.65
N GLU A 321 13.26 13.98 -2.24
CA GLU A 321 13.79 14.83 -1.17
C GLU A 321 13.78 14.10 0.19
N HIS A 322 12.85 13.17 0.42
CA HIS A 322 12.86 12.30 1.59
C HIS A 322 14.05 11.33 1.57
N ASP A 323 14.34 10.74 0.42
CA ASP A 323 15.50 9.86 0.26
C ASP A 323 16.81 10.64 0.54
N ASP A 324 16.95 11.85 -0.02
CA ASP A 324 18.11 12.73 0.22
C ASP A 324 18.24 13.12 1.71
N ALA A 325 17.13 13.48 2.35
CA ALA A 325 17.11 13.78 3.79
C ALA A 325 17.50 12.55 4.64
N GLY A 326 17.04 11.36 4.27
CA GLY A 326 17.41 10.10 4.94
C GLY A 326 18.92 9.81 4.85
N ASP A 327 19.53 10.07 3.70
CA ASP A 327 20.97 9.90 3.50
C ASP A 327 21.79 10.87 4.37
N GLU A 328 21.38 12.14 4.48
CA GLU A 328 22.05 13.12 5.34
C GLU A 328 21.89 12.80 6.84
N LEU A 329 20.70 12.32 7.26
CA LEU A 329 20.49 11.83 8.63
C LEU A 329 21.43 10.67 8.97
N ALA A 330 21.58 9.71 8.05
CA ALA A 330 22.52 8.59 8.22
C ALA A 330 23.98 9.07 8.35
N VAL A 331 24.38 10.09 7.57
CA VAL A 331 25.70 10.73 7.70
C VAL A 331 25.86 11.38 9.07
N MET A 332 24.88 12.15 9.53
CA MET A 332 24.89 12.79 10.84
C MET A 332 25.00 11.76 11.97
N ARG A 333 24.15 10.73 11.96
CA ARG A 333 24.18 9.63 12.94
C ARG A 333 25.54 8.93 12.98
N LYS A 334 26.17 8.70 11.82
CA LYS A 334 27.51 8.10 11.74
C LYS A 334 28.59 9.01 12.34
N LEU A 335 28.56 10.31 12.03
CA LEU A 335 29.53 11.29 12.55
C LEU A 335 29.45 11.44 14.07
N THR A 336 28.24 11.36 14.63
CA THR A 336 27.99 11.49 16.07
C THR A 336 28.15 10.18 16.83
N GLY A 337 28.50 9.07 16.17
CA GLY A 337 28.58 7.75 16.79
C GLY A 337 27.24 7.33 17.40
N ASN A 338 26.15 7.48 16.64
CA ASN A 338 24.78 7.29 17.10
C ASN A 338 24.40 8.22 18.26
N TYR A 339 24.78 9.51 18.14
CA TYR A 339 24.60 10.53 19.17
C TYR A 339 25.23 10.17 20.53
N THR A 340 26.30 9.39 20.52
CA THR A 340 27.07 9.10 21.73
C THR A 340 27.99 10.27 22.05
N LEU A 341 27.87 10.82 23.26
CA LEU A 341 28.67 11.99 23.64
C LEU A 341 30.18 11.67 23.64
N PRO A 342 31.01 12.55 23.04
CA PRO A 342 32.46 12.38 23.10
C PRO A 342 33.01 12.79 24.47
N ASP A 343 34.24 12.37 24.74
CA ASP A 343 34.95 12.75 25.96
C ASP A 343 35.03 14.29 26.10
N GLY A 344 34.75 14.77 27.31
CA GLY A 344 34.74 16.20 27.63
C GLY A 344 33.52 16.97 27.12
N ALA A 345 32.45 16.28 26.67
CA ALA A 345 31.19 16.93 26.30
C ALA A 345 30.60 17.72 27.47
N CYS A 346 30.15 18.96 27.19
CA CYS A 346 29.44 19.80 28.15
C CYS A 346 27.92 19.65 28.00
N PRO A 347 27.10 20.21 28.92
CA PRO A 347 25.64 20.15 28.82
C PRO A 347 25.05 20.75 27.53
N THR A 348 25.73 21.73 26.92
CA THR A 348 25.30 22.28 25.61
C THR A 348 25.52 21.28 24.47
N PHE A 349 26.56 20.46 24.58
CA PHE A 349 26.87 19.39 23.63
C PHE A 349 25.82 18.27 23.74
N GLU A 350 25.49 17.88 24.98
CA GLU A 350 24.38 16.97 25.27
C GLU A 350 23.06 17.47 24.66
N ALA A 351 22.69 18.72 24.94
CA ALA A 351 21.48 19.31 24.38
C ALA A 351 21.46 19.37 22.84
N LEU A 352 22.63 19.51 22.19
CA LEU A 352 22.74 19.44 20.72
C LEU A 352 22.44 18.02 20.25
N TYR A 353 23.08 17.01 20.83
CA TYR A 353 22.92 15.62 20.40
C TYR A 353 21.51 15.10 20.67
N ASP A 354 20.91 15.44 21.83
CA ASP A 354 19.51 15.16 22.13
C ASP A 354 18.57 15.81 21.12
N GLY A 355 18.84 17.07 20.76
CA GLY A 355 18.04 17.79 19.76
C GLY A 355 18.16 17.20 18.36
N LEU A 356 19.36 16.77 17.95
CA LEU A 356 19.59 16.13 16.66
C LEU A 356 18.90 14.75 16.59
N ALA A 357 18.99 13.96 17.66
CA ALA A 357 18.30 12.68 17.76
C ALA A 357 16.77 12.86 17.75
N ALA A 358 16.26 13.87 18.45
CA ALA A 358 14.84 14.20 18.43
C ALA A 358 14.35 14.65 17.04
N LEU A 359 15.16 15.44 16.32
CA LEU A 359 14.87 15.84 14.94
C LEU A 359 14.83 14.63 14.01
N GLU A 360 15.82 13.74 14.07
CA GLU A 360 15.86 12.53 13.25
C GLU A 360 14.65 11.64 13.49
N ASN A 361 14.29 11.39 14.75
CA ASN A 361 13.14 10.56 15.11
C ASN A 361 11.81 11.17 14.62
N ASP A 362 11.63 12.48 14.77
CA ASP A 362 10.42 13.16 14.28
C ASP A 362 10.31 13.11 12.76
N LEU A 363 11.42 13.34 12.05
CA LEU A 363 11.47 13.24 10.58
C LEU A 363 11.16 11.83 10.08
N HIS A 364 11.67 10.78 10.74
CA HIS A 364 11.31 9.41 10.38
C HIS A 364 9.81 9.13 10.53
N GLN A 365 9.20 9.62 11.61
CA GLN A 365 7.76 9.50 11.80
C GLN A 365 6.98 10.31 10.75
N HIS A 366 7.37 11.55 10.51
CA HIS A 366 6.79 12.46 9.51
C HIS A 366 6.80 11.81 8.13
N ILE A 367 7.99 11.46 7.63
CA ILE A 367 8.17 10.85 6.31
C ILE A 367 7.40 9.53 6.20
N HIS A 368 7.31 8.74 7.28
CA HIS A 368 6.50 7.53 7.27
C HIS A 368 5.01 7.82 7.03
N LEU A 369 4.44 8.79 7.76
CA LEU A 369 3.04 9.18 7.58
C LEU A 369 2.77 9.64 6.14
N GLU A 370 3.75 10.24 5.50
CA GLU A 370 3.63 10.70 4.12
C GLU A 370 3.78 9.59 3.11
N ASN A 371 4.96 8.96 3.06
CA ASN A 371 5.33 7.97 2.05
C ASN A 371 4.43 6.72 2.11
N ASN A 372 4.04 6.30 3.32
CA ASN A 372 3.35 5.02 3.50
C ASN A 372 1.84 5.17 3.68
N ILE A 373 1.33 6.38 3.98
CA ILE A 373 -0.10 6.60 4.24
C ILE A 373 -0.68 7.71 3.37
N LEU A 374 -0.23 8.96 3.52
CA LEU A 374 -0.81 10.13 2.87
C LEU A 374 -0.69 10.05 1.34
N PHE A 375 0.53 9.87 0.82
CA PHE A 375 0.79 9.91 -0.62
C PHE A 375 0.10 8.76 -1.37
N PRO A 376 0.17 7.48 -0.93
CA PRO A 376 -0.55 6.39 -1.59
C PRO A 376 -2.07 6.60 -1.59
N LYS A 377 -2.64 7.17 -0.52
CA LYS A 377 -4.07 7.49 -0.45
C LYS A 377 -4.42 8.67 -1.37
N ALA A 378 -3.60 9.72 -1.41
CA ALA A 378 -3.81 10.88 -2.28
C ALA A 378 -3.83 10.48 -3.77
N VAL A 379 -2.94 9.59 -4.20
CA VAL A 379 -2.93 9.08 -5.59
C VAL A 379 -4.21 8.30 -5.91
N LYS A 380 -4.68 7.44 -4.99
CA LYS A 380 -5.95 6.72 -5.15
C LYS A 380 -7.14 7.67 -5.20
N GLN A 381 -7.10 8.71 -4.38
CA GLN A 381 -8.14 9.73 -4.30
C GLN A 381 -8.24 10.53 -5.61
N GLU A 382 -7.11 10.97 -6.18
CA GLU A 382 -7.11 11.64 -7.50
C GLU A 382 -7.67 10.73 -8.59
N ALA A 383 -7.33 9.44 -8.58
CA ALA A 383 -7.88 8.47 -9.54
C ALA A 383 -9.42 8.35 -9.42
N GLN A 384 -9.96 8.40 -8.20
CA GLN A 384 -11.41 8.43 -7.97
C GLN A 384 -12.06 9.73 -8.45
N ALA A 385 -11.42 10.89 -8.26
CA ALA A 385 -11.93 12.18 -8.72
C ALA A 385 -11.93 12.32 -10.27
N ASN A 386 -11.14 11.50 -10.96
CA ASN A 386 -11.03 11.49 -12.42
C ASN A 386 -11.93 10.45 -13.11
N ALA A 387 -12.50 9.51 -12.36
CA ALA A 387 -13.44 8.50 -12.84
C ALA A 387 -14.85 9.09 -12.96
#